data_AF-A0A4U5U5R9-F1
#
_entry.id   AF-A0A4U5U5R9-F1
#
_cell.length_a   1.000
_cell.length_b   1.000
_cell.length_c   1.000
_cell.angle_alpha   90.00
_cell.angle_beta   90.00
_cell.angle_gamma   90.00
#
_symmetry.space_group_name_H-M   'P 1'
#
loop_
_entity.id
_entity.type
_entity.pdbx_description
1 polymer ?
#
loop_
_entity_poly.entity_id
_entity_poly.type
_entity_poly.pdbx_seq_one_letter_code
_entity_poly.pdbx_strand_id
1 'polypeptide(L)'
;MAVFTQLGLLLWKNFTYRRRQTIQLLIEIIWPLFIFFILISVRMHYPPYEQHECHFPNKAMPSAGTLPWVQGIICNANNPCFRNPTPGESPGVVGNFNDSIISRLFIDAKKILLYSQNDKSYEGYKGLLRALKKLQKNTARFKLKDFLKDNETLSHFLHHNASLPRHALKQIVEADVNLEKVLTKGFGFHLRDLCNTTPLEEFVHIADRNVSRLTQEMICKSSSDWLNKAQSHFLSNLDFLKPIRVADDT
;
A
#
# COMPACT_ATOMS: atom_id res chain seq x y z
N MET A 1 36.80 0.54 -98.95
CA MET A 1 35.89 -0.63 -98.97
C MET A 1 36.54 -1.95 -98.52
N ALA A 2 37.87 -2.05 -98.37
CA ALA A 2 38.55 -3.29 -97.99
C ALA A 2 38.48 -3.69 -96.50
N VAL A 3 38.22 -2.74 -95.59
CA VAL A 3 38.22 -3.02 -94.13
C VAL A 3 37.01 -3.86 -93.71
N PHE A 4 35.82 -3.58 -94.26
CA PHE A 4 34.61 -4.34 -93.94
C PHE A 4 34.65 -5.79 -94.45
N THR A 5 35.26 -6.03 -95.61
CA THR A 5 35.43 -7.39 -96.15
C THR A 5 36.43 -8.21 -95.33
N GLN A 6 37.54 -7.59 -94.90
CA GLN A 6 38.50 -8.20 -93.98
C GLN A 6 37.89 -8.48 -92.59
N LEU A 7 37.11 -7.54 -92.05
CA LEU A 7 36.39 -7.72 -90.78
C LEU A 7 35.37 -8.85 -90.86
N GLY A 8 34.60 -8.93 -91.96
CA GLY A 8 33.64 -10.01 -92.19
C GLY A 8 34.30 -11.38 -92.23
N LEU A 9 35.44 -11.50 -92.92
CA LEU A 9 36.22 -12.75 -92.97
C LEU A 9 36.75 -13.16 -91.58
N LEU A 10 37.21 -12.19 -90.78
CA LEU A 10 37.67 -12.41 -89.40
C LEU A 10 36.53 -12.87 -88.48
N LEU A 11 35.36 -12.22 -88.56
CA LEU A 11 34.17 -12.64 -87.81
C LEU A 11 33.69 -14.03 -88.23
N TRP A 12 33.67 -14.31 -89.54
CA TRP A 12 33.32 -15.63 -90.08
C TRP A 12 34.26 -16.73 -89.60
N LYS A 13 35.57 -16.45 -89.57
CA LYS A 13 36.58 -17.36 -89.01
C LYS A 13 36.30 -17.64 -87.52
N ASN A 14 36.09 -16.60 -86.71
CA ASN A 14 35.80 -16.74 -85.28
C ASN A 14 34.48 -17.48 -85.01
N PHE A 15 33.44 -17.18 -85.78
CA PHE A 15 32.14 -17.85 -85.70
C PHE A 15 32.24 -19.32 -86.10
N THR A 16 32.91 -19.62 -87.22
CA THR A 16 33.12 -21.00 -87.68
C THR A 16 33.95 -21.81 -86.69
N TYR A 17 34.94 -21.18 -86.05
CA TYR A 17 35.73 -21.81 -84.99
C TYR A 17 34.85 -22.20 -83.79
N ARG A 18 34.05 -21.26 -83.27
CA ARG A 18 33.06 -21.53 -82.19
C ARG A 18 32.01 -22.56 -82.59
N ARG A 19 31.54 -22.55 -83.85
CA ARG A 19 30.54 -23.51 -84.38
C ARG A 19 31.10 -24.94 -84.45
N ARG A 20 32.40 -25.11 -84.72
CA ARG A 20 33.05 -26.42 -84.76
C ARG A 20 33.34 -26.98 -83.35
N GLN A 21 33.42 -26.12 -82.34
CA GLN A 21 33.64 -26.48 -80.93
C GLN A 21 32.32 -26.45 -80.13
N THR A 22 31.38 -27.30 -80.49
CA THR A 22 30.02 -27.31 -79.92
C THR A 22 29.98 -27.51 -78.40
N ILE A 23 30.85 -28.36 -77.85
CA ILE A 23 30.93 -28.63 -76.39
C ILE A 23 31.35 -27.37 -75.62
N GLN A 24 32.37 -26.65 -76.11
CA GLN A 24 32.87 -25.44 -75.46
C GLN A 24 31.82 -24.32 -75.49
N LEU A 25 31.10 -24.16 -76.61
CA LEU A 25 30.01 -23.20 -76.73
C LEU A 25 28.85 -23.51 -75.76
N LEU A 26 28.49 -24.79 -75.60
CA LEU A 26 27.45 -25.20 -74.65
C LEU A 26 27.86 -24.90 -73.21
N ILE A 27 29.11 -25.20 -72.82
CA ILE A 27 29.61 -24.87 -71.47
C ILE A 27 29.63 -23.35 -71.26
N GLU A 28 30.07 -22.56 -72.24
CA GLU A 28 30.09 -21.10 -72.17
C GLU A 28 28.69 -20.49 -71.94
N ILE A 29 27.63 -21.11 -72.47
CA ILE A 29 26.23 -20.68 -72.29
C ILE A 29 25.62 -21.25 -70.99
N ILE A 30 25.84 -22.53 -70.68
CA ILE A 30 25.25 -23.20 -69.51
C ILE A 30 25.87 -22.69 -68.21
N TRP A 31 27.18 -22.41 -68.21
CA TRP A 31 27.89 -21.96 -67.02
C TRP A 31 27.26 -20.70 -66.37
N PRO A 32 27.05 -19.57 -67.07
CA PRO A 32 26.40 -18.41 -66.48
C PRO A 32 24.95 -18.69 -66.06
N LEU A 33 24.19 -19.48 -66.83
CA LEU A 33 22.82 -19.86 -66.47
C LEU A 33 22.78 -20.66 -65.17
N PHE A 34 23.73 -21.57 -64.97
CA PHE A 34 23.87 -22.35 -63.73
C PHE A 34 24.18 -21.45 -62.53
N ILE A 35 25.10 -20.49 -62.69
CA ILE A 35 25.41 -19.50 -61.64
C ILE A 35 24.17 -18.66 -61.29
N PHE A 36 23.42 -18.17 -62.28
CA PHE A 36 22.18 -17.43 -62.03
C PHE A 36 21.11 -18.27 -61.34
N PHE A 37 20.99 -19.55 -61.72
CA PHE A 37 20.05 -20.45 -61.07
C PHE A 37 20.37 -20.61 -59.58
N ILE A 38 21.65 -20.81 -59.24
CA ILE A 38 22.10 -20.86 -57.84
C ILE A 38 21.77 -19.55 -57.10
N LEU A 39 22.07 -18.40 -57.70
CA LEU A 39 21.80 -17.10 -57.08
C LEU A 39 20.30 -16.88 -56.83
N ILE A 40 19.45 -17.28 -57.77
CA ILE A 40 17.99 -17.21 -57.62
C ILE A 40 17.54 -18.18 -56.52
N SER A 41 18.05 -19.41 -56.47
CA SER A 41 17.72 -20.36 -55.40
C SER A 41 18.11 -19.83 -54.02
N VAL A 42 19.30 -19.24 -53.88
CA VAL A 42 19.73 -18.58 -52.62
C VAL A 42 18.78 -17.43 -52.26
N ARG A 43 18.41 -16.60 -53.24
CA ARG A 43 17.46 -15.50 -53.02
C ARG A 43 16.06 -15.99 -52.61
N MET A 44 15.58 -17.10 -53.18
CA MET A 44 14.31 -17.70 -52.79
C MET A 44 14.36 -18.32 -51.39
N HIS A 45 15.54 -18.78 -50.95
CA HIS A 45 15.73 -19.32 -49.61
C HIS A 45 15.74 -18.22 -48.53
N TYR A 46 16.21 -17.01 -48.87
CA TYR A 46 16.25 -15.85 -47.98
C TYR A 46 15.30 -14.75 -48.47
N PRO A 47 13.98 -14.89 -48.27
CA PRO A 47 13.03 -13.83 -48.60
C PRO A 47 13.32 -12.55 -47.78
N PRO A 48 12.98 -11.36 -48.30
CA PRO A 48 13.15 -10.11 -47.56
C PRO A 48 12.31 -10.12 -46.29
N TYR A 49 12.88 -9.60 -45.19
CA TYR A 49 12.18 -9.46 -43.92
C TYR A 49 11.48 -8.10 -43.87
N GLU A 50 10.15 -8.13 -43.96
CA GLU A 50 9.33 -6.92 -43.85
C GLU A 50 9.21 -6.51 -42.37
N GLN A 51 9.61 -5.27 -42.06
CA GLN A 51 9.34 -4.65 -40.77
C GLN A 51 8.33 -3.53 -40.92
N HIS A 52 7.39 -3.46 -39.98
CA HIS A 52 6.51 -2.31 -39.88
C HIS A 52 7.27 -1.09 -39.38
N GLU A 53 6.70 0.11 -39.57
CA GLU A 53 7.18 1.31 -38.90
C GLU A 53 7.23 1.07 -37.40
N CYS A 54 8.43 1.20 -36.84
CA CYS A 54 8.75 0.72 -35.50
C CYS A 54 8.88 1.90 -34.53
N HIS A 55 7.96 1.97 -33.59
CA HIS A 55 7.94 2.98 -32.53
C HIS A 55 8.45 2.37 -31.23
N PHE A 56 9.32 3.11 -30.54
CA PHE A 56 9.96 2.65 -29.32
C PHE A 56 9.49 3.49 -28.12
N PRO A 57 9.19 2.86 -26.99
CA PRO A 57 8.87 3.59 -25.78
C PRO A 57 10.12 4.32 -25.27
N ASN A 58 9.93 5.52 -24.72
CA ASN A 58 11.01 6.30 -24.14
C ASN A 58 11.58 5.64 -22.88
N LYS A 59 12.90 5.72 -22.70
CA LYS A 59 13.58 5.29 -21.46
C LYS A 59 14.03 6.52 -20.67
N ALA A 60 13.53 6.62 -19.45
CA ALA A 60 13.95 7.67 -18.53
C ALA A 60 15.40 7.42 -18.08
N MET A 61 16.21 8.49 -18.05
CA MET A 61 17.50 8.48 -17.36
C MET A 61 17.30 8.68 -15.84
N PRO A 62 18.28 8.33 -14.99
CA PRO A 62 18.19 8.55 -13.55
C PRO A 62 17.88 10.00 -13.14
N SER A 63 18.27 10.98 -13.98
CA SER A 63 18.01 12.40 -13.79
C SER A 63 16.52 12.78 -13.86
N ALA A 64 15.69 11.99 -14.55
CA ALA A 64 14.24 12.19 -14.60
C ALA A 64 13.50 11.59 -13.39
N GLY A 65 14.23 10.89 -12.50
CA GLY A 65 13.70 10.23 -11.31
C GLY A 65 14.04 8.74 -11.27
N THR A 66 14.30 8.22 -10.07
CA THR A 66 14.68 6.82 -9.86
C THR A 66 13.55 5.84 -10.20
N LEU A 67 12.30 6.19 -9.89
CA LEU A 67 11.14 5.32 -10.16
C LEU A 67 10.88 5.17 -11.68
N PRO A 68 10.76 6.25 -12.49
CA PRO A 68 10.64 6.13 -13.94
C PRO A 68 11.83 5.41 -14.59
N TRP A 69 13.05 5.61 -14.07
CA TRP A 69 14.25 4.94 -14.57
C TRP A 69 14.20 3.43 -14.36
N VAL A 70 13.91 2.97 -13.14
CA VAL A 70 13.79 1.54 -12.83
C VAL A 70 12.63 0.90 -13.59
N GLN A 71 11.49 1.58 -13.68
CA GLN A 71 10.35 1.12 -14.48
C GLN A 71 10.72 0.99 -15.98
N GLY A 72 11.50 1.93 -16.51
CA GLY A 72 12.01 1.85 -17.88
C GLY A 72 12.93 0.66 -18.13
N ILE A 73 13.75 0.27 -17.15
CA ILE A 73 14.61 -0.92 -17.24
C ILE A 73 13.77 -2.20 -17.19
N ILE A 74 12.85 -2.31 -16.24
CA ILE A 74 12.10 -3.55 -16.01
C ILE A 74 11.02 -3.77 -17.08
N CYS A 75 10.24 -2.74 -17.42
CA CYS A 75 9.11 -2.87 -18.34
C CYS A 75 9.53 -2.90 -19.82
N ASN A 76 10.62 -2.22 -20.19
CA ASN A 76 11.04 -2.07 -21.59
C ASN A 76 12.42 -2.72 -21.86
N ALA A 77 12.79 -3.79 -21.14
CA ALA A 77 14.08 -4.48 -21.31
C ALA A 77 14.28 -5.05 -22.72
N ASN A 78 13.22 -5.64 -23.29
CA ASN A 78 13.28 -6.32 -24.59
C ASN A 78 13.08 -5.39 -25.79
N ASN A 79 12.99 -4.07 -25.58
CA ASN A 79 12.74 -3.08 -26.64
C ASN A 79 11.61 -3.49 -27.60
N PRO A 80 10.37 -3.71 -27.09
CA PRO A 80 9.26 -4.08 -27.95
C PRO A 80 9.03 -3.01 -29.02
N CYS A 81 8.86 -3.47 -30.25
CA CYS A 81 8.59 -2.64 -31.42
C CYS A 81 7.07 -2.47 -31.58
N PHE A 82 6.57 -1.24 -31.46
CA PHE A 82 5.15 -0.94 -31.65
C PHE A 82 4.89 -0.44 -33.06
N ARG A 83 3.74 -0.80 -33.64
CA ARG A 83 3.35 -0.38 -34.98
C ARG A 83 2.77 1.03 -35.05
N ASN A 84 2.37 1.58 -33.90
CA ASN A 84 1.80 2.92 -33.77
C ASN A 84 2.64 3.75 -32.79
N PRO A 85 2.63 5.09 -32.92
CA PRO A 85 3.37 5.97 -32.03
C PRO A 85 3.03 5.74 -30.57
N THR A 86 4.07 5.66 -29.73
CA THR A 86 3.85 5.55 -28.29
C THR A 86 3.51 6.94 -27.70
N PRO A 87 2.74 7.03 -26.61
CA PRO A 87 2.41 8.31 -25.98
C PRO A 87 3.64 9.20 -25.67
N GLY A 88 4.80 8.60 -25.41
CA GLY A 88 6.06 9.33 -25.17
C GLY A 88 6.68 9.99 -26.40
N GLU A 89 6.22 9.65 -27.62
CA GLU A 89 6.63 10.33 -28.87
C GLU A 89 5.75 11.55 -29.19
N SER A 90 4.62 11.72 -28.49
CA SER A 90 3.73 12.84 -28.69
C SER A 90 4.24 14.11 -27.98
N PRO A 91 4.16 15.30 -28.60
CA PRO A 91 4.64 16.54 -27.99
C PRO A 91 3.85 16.84 -26.70
N GLY A 92 4.58 17.13 -25.62
CA GLY A 92 4.00 17.50 -24.33
C GLY A 92 3.69 16.34 -23.36
N VAL A 93 3.87 15.08 -23.77
CA VAL A 93 3.68 13.90 -22.90
C VAL A 93 5.00 13.16 -22.73
N VAL A 94 5.50 13.09 -21.50
CA VAL A 94 6.83 12.51 -21.20
C VAL A 94 6.73 11.14 -20.50
N GLY A 95 5.57 10.81 -19.95
CA GLY A 95 5.37 9.61 -19.14
C GLY A 95 4.49 8.57 -19.81
N ASN A 96 5.04 7.37 -20.04
CA ASN A 96 4.30 6.22 -20.57
C ASN A 96 3.71 5.31 -19.46
N PHE A 97 3.91 5.66 -18.18
CA PHE A 97 3.66 4.78 -17.02
C PHE A 97 2.53 5.26 -16.08
N ASN A 98 1.72 6.23 -16.50
CA ASN A 98 0.65 6.81 -15.67
C ASN A 98 -0.41 5.76 -15.23
N ASP A 99 -0.57 4.67 -15.99
CA ASP A 99 -1.50 3.58 -15.67
C ASP A 99 -0.87 2.40 -14.91
N SER A 100 0.42 2.46 -14.57
CA SER A 100 1.02 1.41 -13.76
C SER A 100 0.51 1.46 -12.31
N ILE A 101 0.16 0.29 -11.76
CA ILE A 101 -0.30 0.14 -10.35
C ILE A 101 0.72 0.76 -9.38
N ILE A 102 2.02 0.61 -9.69
CA ILE A 102 3.13 1.14 -8.87
C ILE A 102 3.15 2.67 -8.89
N SER A 103 2.91 3.30 -10.05
CA SER A 103 2.83 4.77 -10.14
C SER A 103 1.64 5.30 -9.33
N ARG A 104 0.47 4.65 -9.43
CA ARG A 104 -0.73 5.00 -8.65
C ARG A 104 -0.48 4.86 -7.15
N LEU A 105 0.13 3.76 -6.71
CA LEU A 105 0.48 3.53 -5.31
C LEU A 105 1.43 4.62 -4.78
N PHE A 106 2.42 5.04 -5.57
CA PHE A 106 3.36 6.08 -5.17
C PHE A 106 2.68 7.46 -5.08
N ILE A 107 1.76 7.77 -6.00
CA ILE A 107 0.95 9.00 -5.96
C ILE A 107 0.05 9.00 -4.72
N ASP A 108 -0.61 7.88 -4.41
CA ASP A 108 -1.47 7.74 -3.24
C ASP A 108 -0.68 7.85 -1.94
N ALA A 109 0.49 7.19 -1.85
CA ALA A 109 1.39 7.31 -0.70
C ALA A 109 1.86 8.76 -0.51
N LYS A 110 2.26 9.44 -1.59
CA LYS A 110 2.63 10.86 -1.53
C LYS A 110 1.45 11.74 -1.08
N LYS A 111 0.25 11.46 -1.57
CA LYS A 111 -0.97 12.20 -1.20
C LYS A 111 -1.32 12.02 0.27
N ILE A 112 -1.23 10.79 0.79
CA ILE A 112 -1.43 10.49 2.22
C ILE A 112 -0.36 11.17 3.06
N LEU A 113 0.90 11.14 2.65
CA LEU A 113 1.99 11.82 3.38
C LEU A 113 1.82 13.33 3.41
N LEU A 114 1.47 13.94 2.27
CA LEU A 114 1.21 15.39 2.19
C LEU A 114 -0.03 15.79 3.00
N TYR A 115 -1.07 14.96 2.99
CA TYR A 115 -2.25 15.16 3.83
C TYR A 115 -1.88 15.04 5.33
N SER A 116 -1.13 14.01 5.70
CA SER A 116 -0.66 13.78 7.07
C SER A 116 0.28 14.88 7.58
N GLN A 117 1.08 15.49 6.70
CA GLN A 117 1.98 16.58 7.08
C GLN A 117 1.22 17.89 7.35
N ASN A 118 0.11 18.12 6.64
CA ASN A 118 -0.69 19.33 6.78
C ASN A 118 -1.81 19.20 7.83
N ASP A 119 -2.04 17.98 8.34
CA ASP A 119 -3.03 17.74 9.37
C ASP A 119 -2.49 18.11 10.76
N LYS A 120 -3.12 19.10 11.40
CA LYS A 120 -2.85 19.49 12.81
C LYS A 120 -3.13 18.35 13.80
N SER A 121 -3.69 17.25 13.34
CA SER A 121 -3.95 16.03 14.09
C SER A 121 -2.69 15.41 14.74
N TYR A 122 -1.49 15.52 14.14
CA TYR A 122 -0.26 15.02 14.77
C TYR A 122 0.12 15.79 16.05
N GLU A 123 -0.06 17.12 16.07
CA GLU A 123 0.15 17.91 17.30
C GLU A 123 -0.93 17.61 18.35
N GLY A 124 -2.17 17.37 17.92
CA GLY A 124 -3.23 16.87 18.81
C GLY A 124 -2.90 15.52 19.44
N TYR A 125 -2.36 14.59 18.67
CA TYR A 125 -1.92 13.27 19.13
C TYR A 125 -0.70 13.36 20.06
N LYS A 126 0.27 14.22 19.74
CA LYS A 126 1.44 14.49 20.60
C LYS A 126 1.02 15.20 21.90
N GLY A 127 0.01 16.05 21.86
CA GLY A 127 -0.63 16.67 23.03
C GLY A 127 -1.33 15.63 23.90
N LEU A 128 -2.14 14.76 23.29
CA LEU A 128 -2.81 13.65 23.97
C LEU A 128 -1.81 12.68 24.61
N LEU A 129 -0.75 12.29 23.90
CA LEU A 129 0.32 11.44 24.42
C LEU A 129 1.06 12.10 25.59
N ARG A 130 1.32 13.41 25.53
CA ARG A 130 1.92 14.15 26.64
C ARG A 130 0.98 14.21 27.86
N ALA A 131 -0.31 14.44 27.64
CA ALA A 131 -1.31 14.44 28.68
C ALA A 131 -1.47 13.06 29.35
N LEU A 132 -1.52 11.99 28.55
CA LEU A 132 -1.53 10.61 29.05
C LEU A 132 -0.26 10.27 29.84
N LYS A 133 0.91 10.75 29.38
CA LYS A 133 2.17 10.57 30.11
C LYS A 133 2.21 11.36 31.43
N LYS A 134 1.59 12.54 31.49
CA LYS A 134 1.43 13.34 32.72
C LYS A 134 0.48 12.64 33.71
N LEU A 135 -0.62 12.07 33.21
CA LEU A 135 -1.55 11.21 33.97
C LEU A 135 -0.84 9.98 34.55
N GLN A 136 -0.06 9.27 33.74
CA GLN A 136 0.68 8.08 34.18
C GLN A 136 1.70 8.41 35.27
N LYS A 137 2.38 9.56 35.18
CA LYS A 137 3.33 10.02 36.20
C LYS A 137 2.66 10.50 37.49
N ASN A 138 1.44 11.06 37.41
CA ASN A 138 0.64 11.51 38.55
C ASN A 138 -0.36 10.43 39.00
N THR A 139 0.07 9.18 39.07
CA THR A 139 -0.78 8.01 39.35
C THR A 139 -1.40 7.99 40.76
N ALA A 140 -1.06 8.96 41.62
CA ALA A 140 -1.25 8.85 43.06
C ALA A 140 -2.59 9.33 43.63
N ARG A 141 -3.59 9.80 42.86
CA ARG A 141 -4.81 10.35 43.51
C ARG A 141 -6.09 10.52 42.69
N PHE A 142 -6.28 9.81 41.58
CA PHE A 142 -7.53 9.94 40.85
C PHE A 142 -8.62 9.07 41.48
N LYS A 143 -9.73 9.71 41.81
CA LYS A 143 -10.94 9.04 42.30
C LYS A 143 -11.83 8.68 41.12
N LEU A 144 -12.67 7.66 41.30
CA LEU A 144 -13.59 7.23 40.24
C LEU A 144 -14.49 8.39 39.75
N LYS A 145 -14.96 9.25 40.66
CA LYS A 145 -15.74 10.46 40.33
C LYS A 145 -15.05 11.43 39.38
N ASP A 146 -13.72 11.47 39.36
CA ASP A 146 -12.97 12.40 38.50
C ASP A 146 -13.09 11.99 37.02
N PHE A 147 -13.44 10.73 36.75
CA PHE A 147 -13.70 10.18 35.42
C PHE A 147 -15.19 10.11 35.07
N LEU A 148 -16.10 10.49 35.98
CA LEU A 148 -17.54 10.49 35.71
C LEU A 148 -18.00 11.89 35.29
N LYS A 149 -18.98 11.99 34.40
CA LYS A 149 -19.64 13.26 34.06
C LYS A 149 -20.31 13.86 35.30
N ASP A 150 -20.39 15.19 35.42
CA ASP A 150 -20.90 15.87 36.64
C ASP A 150 -22.39 15.59 36.95
N ASN A 151 -23.17 15.19 35.95
CA ASN A 151 -24.56 14.76 36.11
C ASN A 151 -24.68 13.25 35.87
N GLU A 152 -23.89 12.44 36.59
CA GLU A 152 -23.88 11.00 36.37
C GLU A 152 -25.17 10.32 36.84
N THR A 153 -25.69 9.41 36.02
CA THR A 153 -26.84 8.56 36.38
C THR A 153 -26.43 7.25 37.05
N LEU A 154 -25.11 6.98 37.13
CA LEU A 154 -24.54 5.75 37.66
C LEU A 154 -24.94 5.50 39.12
N SER A 155 -24.81 6.52 39.96
CA SER A 155 -25.16 6.45 41.39
C SER A 155 -26.64 6.10 41.58
N HIS A 156 -27.52 6.63 40.73
CA HIS A 156 -28.95 6.33 40.74
C HIS A 156 -29.24 4.89 40.30
N PHE A 157 -28.58 4.42 39.24
CA PHE A 157 -28.69 3.05 38.75
C PHE A 157 -28.25 2.03 39.81
N LEU A 158 -27.10 2.25 40.44
CA LEU A 158 -26.59 1.36 41.48
C LEU A 158 -27.47 1.35 42.75
N HIS A 159 -28.12 2.47 43.07
CA HIS A 159 -29.05 2.52 44.21
C HIS A 159 -30.34 1.73 43.96
N HIS A 160 -30.94 1.87 42.78
CA HIS A 160 -32.27 1.30 42.49
C HIS A 160 -32.20 -0.11 41.90
N ASN A 161 -31.25 -0.39 41.01
CA ASN A 161 -31.16 -1.68 40.31
C ASN A 161 -30.21 -2.66 40.99
N ALA A 162 -29.28 -2.18 41.82
CA ALA A 162 -28.36 -3.02 42.58
C ALA A 162 -28.65 -3.02 44.09
N SER A 163 -29.66 -2.28 44.54
CA SER A 163 -30.05 -2.12 45.95
C SER A 163 -28.88 -1.73 46.87
N LEU A 164 -27.88 -1.02 46.35
CA LEU A 164 -26.71 -0.64 47.13
C LEU A 164 -27.07 0.51 48.09
N PRO A 165 -26.65 0.44 49.37
CA PRO A 165 -26.93 1.50 50.33
C PRO A 165 -26.10 2.76 50.00
N ARG A 166 -26.63 3.94 50.32
CA ARG A 166 -26.00 5.23 49.97
C ARG A 166 -24.57 5.39 50.50
N HIS A 167 -24.25 4.77 51.63
CA HIS A 167 -22.89 4.76 52.17
C HIS A 167 -21.91 4.01 51.27
N ALA A 168 -22.32 2.86 50.71
CA ALA A 168 -21.51 2.06 49.79
C ALA A 168 -21.31 2.78 48.46
N LEU A 169 -22.35 3.48 47.96
CA LEU A 169 -22.24 4.28 46.74
C LEU A 169 -21.19 5.38 46.87
N LYS A 170 -21.19 6.12 47.99
CA LYS A 170 -20.20 7.16 48.24
C LYS A 170 -18.77 6.58 48.24
N GLN A 171 -18.57 5.44 48.87
CA GLN A 171 -17.28 4.75 48.91
C GLN A 171 -16.84 4.24 47.53
N ILE A 172 -17.76 3.77 46.69
CA ILE A 172 -17.46 3.31 45.32
C ILE A 172 -17.07 4.50 44.42
N VAL A 173 -17.82 5.61 44.49
CA VAL A 173 -17.58 6.80 43.67
C VAL A 173 -16.29 7.54 44.11
N GLU A 174 -15.94 7.49 45.39
CA GLU A 174 -14.71 8.06 45.93
C GLU A 174 -13.52 7.10 45.93
N ALA A 175 -13.67 5.90 45.36
CA ALA A 175 -12.63 4.89 45.30
C ALA A 175 -11.44 5.32 44.43
N ASP A 176 -10.23 4.91 44.82
CA ASP A 176 -9.00 5.25 44.11
C ASP A 176 -8.83 4.36 42.88
N VAL A 177 -8.54 4.95 41.72
CA VAL A 177 -8.43 4.21 40.45
C VAL A 177 -6.97 3.93 40.12
N ASN A 178 -6.65 2.66 39.87
CA ASN A 178 -5.32 2.27 39.41
C ASN A 178 -5.19 2.48 37.88
N LEU A 179 -4.77 3.67 37.49
CA LEU A 179 -4.65 4.07 36.09
C LEU A 179 -3.69 3.21 35.28
N GLU A 180 -2.62 2.70 35.89
CA GLU A 180 -1.66 1.83 35.18
C GLU A 180 -2.34 0.55 34.70
N LYS A 181 -3.14 -0.07 35.57
CA LYS A 181 -3.90 -1.29 35.27
C LYS A 181 -5.06 -1.02 34.32
N VAL A 182 -5.75 0.11 34.47
CA VAL A 182 -6.82 0.53 33.54
C VAL A 182 -6.27 0.78 32.13
N LEU A 183 -5.11 1.42 31.99
CA LEU A 183 -4.52 1.69 30.67
C LEU A 183 -3.95 0.44 30.00
N THR A 184 -3.40 -0.51 30.77
CA THR A 184 -2.77 -1.72 30.23
C THR A 184 -3.75 -2.86 29.99
N LYS A 185 -4.78 -3.00 30.83
CA LYS A 185 -5.75 -4.12 30.81
C LYS A 185 -7.21 -3.69 30.63
N GLY A 186 -7.53 -2.40 30.66
CA GLY A 186 -8.92 -1.92 30.59
C GLY A 186 -9.50 -1.87 29.17
N PHE A 187 -8.67 -1.83 28.12
CA PHE A 187 -9.15 -1.87 26.74
C PHE A 187 -9.69 -3.27 26.39
N GLY A 188 -10.99 -3.35 26.09
CA GLY A 188 -11.68 -4.61 25.80
C GLY A 188 -12.16 -5.39 27.03
N PHE A 189 -12.07 -4.78 28.21
CA PHE A 189 -12.50 -5.37 29.48
C PHE A 189 -14.02 -5.54 29.57
N HIS A 190 -14.51 -6.65 30.12
CA HIS A 190 -15.91 -6.83 30.49
C HIS A 190 -16.09 -7.06 31.98
N LEU A 191 -17.16 -6.52 32.58
CA LEU A 191 -17.43 -6.68 34.02
C LEU A 191 -17.58 -8.15 34.44
N ARG A 192 -17.99 -9.03 33.52
CA ARG A 192 -18.06 -10.49 33.73
C ARG A 192 -16.71 -11.15 34.01
N ASP A 193 -15.60 -10.53 33.60
CA ASP A 193 -14.26 -11.11 33.72
C ASP A 193 -13.66 -10.90 35.13
N LEU A 194 -14.27 -10.00 35.93
CA LEU A 194 -13.88 -9.67 37.32
C LEU A 194 -13.95 -10.85 38.30
N CYS A 195 -14.72 -11.87 37.96
CA CYS A 195 -14.99 -13.00 38.84
C CYS A 195 -14.18 -14.23 38.49
N ASN A 196 -13.65 -14.28 37.27
CA ASN A 196 -12.89 -15.42 36.76
C ASN A 196 -11.37 -15.20 36.88
N THR A 197 -10.87 -14.03 36.46
CA THR A 197 -9.43 -13.86 36.19
C THR A 197 -8.77 -12.68 36.91
N THR A 198 -9.51 -11.61 37.23
CA THR A 198 -8.93 -10.39 37.81
C THR A 198 -9.81 -9.83 38.93
N PRO A 199 -9.31 -9.66 40.17
CA PRO A 199 -10.11 -9.05 41.24
C PRO A 199 -10.38 -7.57 40.95
N LEU A 200 -11.52 -7.06 41.44
CA LEU A 200 -11.91 -5.64 41.34
C LEU A 200 -10.83 -4.69 41.87
N GLU A 201 -10.13 -5.13 42.91
CA GLU A 201 -9.05 -4.40 43.58
C GLU A 201 -7.83 -4.13 42.68
N GLU A 202 -7.67 -4.84 41.56
CA GLU A 202 -6.60 -4.53 40.58
C GLU A 202 -6.87 -3.23 39.82
N PHE A 203 -8.15 -2.82 39.70
CA PHE A 203 -8.57 -1.62 38.96
C PHE A 203 -9.02 -0.48 39.86
N VAL A 204 -9.75 -0.79 40.93
CA VAL A 204 -10.35 0.20 41.83
C VAL A 204 -10.14 -0.22 43.27
N HIS A 205 -9.53 0.66 44.06
CA HIS A 205 -9.29 0.47 45.48
C HIS A 205 -10.34 1.22 46.30
N ILE A 206 -11.25 0.47 46.93
CA ILE A 206 -12.28 1.00 47.83
C ILE A 206 -11.72 0.98 49.26
N ALA A 207 -11.76 2.11 49.96
CA ALA A 207 -11.17 2.24 51.31
C ALA A 207 -11.83 1.31 52.34
N ASP A 208 -13.14 1.06 52.21
CA ASP A 208 -13.88 0.12 53.06
C ASP A 208 -13.86 -1.30 52.48
N ARG A 209 -13.17 -2.22 53.18
CA ARG A 209 -13.07 -3.63 52.79
C ARG A 209 -14.43 -4.35 52.78
N ASN A 210 -15.36 -3.96 53.64
CA ASN A 210 -16.70 -4.55 53.65
C ASN A 210 -17.48 -4.16 52.38
N VAL A 211 -17.33 -2.91 51.93
CA VAL A 211 -17.93 -2.43 50.68
C VAL A 211 -17.23 -3.04 49.47
N SER A 212 -15.90 -3.19 49.48
CA SER A 212 -15.15 -3.88 48.42
C SER A 212 -15.66 -5.31 48.21
N ARG A 213 -15.73 -6.09 49.30
CA ARG A 213 -16.24 -7.47 49.25
C ARG A 213 -17.69 -7.55 48.83
N LEU A 214 -18.55 -6.68 49.37
CA LEU A 214 -19.97 -6.61 48.99
C LEU A 214 -20.14 -6.33 47.49
N THR A 215 -19.34 -5.40 46.96
CA THR A 215 -19.38 -5.02 45.54
C THR A 215 -18.89 -6.16 44.66
N GLN A 216 -17.79 -6.81 45.04
CA GLN A 216 -17.26 -7.96 44.30
C GLN A 216 -18.22 -9.14 44.33
N GLU A 217 -18.82 -9.47 45.47
CA GLU A 217 -19.84 -10.54 45.56
C GLU A 217 -21.08 -10.23 44.72
N MET A 218 -21.52 -8.97 44.69
CA MET A 218 -22.66 -8.55 43.87
C MET A 218 -22.35 -8.70 42.37
N ILE A 219 -21.18 -8.25 41.93
CA ILE A 219 -20.74 -8.42 40.53
C ILE A 219 -20.68 -9.91 40.17
N CYS A 220 -20.18 -10.77 41.07
CA CYS A 220 -20.02 -12.20 40.79
C CYS A 220 -21.28 -13.05 40.92
N LYS A 221 -22.30 -12.59 41.66
CA LYS A 221 -23.60 -13.24 41.75
C LYS A 221 -24.60 -12.74 40.69
N SER A 222 -24.30 -11.63 40.03
CA SER A 222 -25.18 -11.02 39.03
C SER A 222 -25.17 -11.77 37.71
N SER A 223 -26.29 -11.72 36.97
CA SER A 223 -26.39 -12.34 35.64
C SER A 223 -25.54 -11.58 34.60
N SER A 224 -25.11 -12.30 33.57
CA SER A 224 -24.35 -11.73 32.45
C SER A 224 -25.09 -10.57 31.76
N ASP A 225 -26.41 -10.68 31.60
CA ASP A 225 -27.24 -9.63 30.99
C ASP A 225 -27.30 -8.36 31.85
N TRP A 226 -27.37 -8.53 33.17
CA TRP A 226 -27.32 -7.40 34.09
C TRP A 226 -25.93 -6.74 34.07
N LEU A 227 -24.86 -7.54 34.09
CA LEU A 227 -23.49 -7.04 34.02
C LEU A 227 -23.20 -6.27 32.74
N ASN A 228 -23.71 -6.74 31.59
CA ASN A 228 -23.59 -6.03 30.31
C ASN A 228 -24.33 -4.67 30.34
N LYS A 229 -25.54 -4.63 30.93
CA LYS A 229 -26.30 -3.38 31.12
C LYS A 229 -25.59 -2.42 32.07
N ALA A 230 -25.09 -2.92 33.20
CA ALA A 230 -24.33 -2.14 34.17
C ALA A 230 -23.05 -1.57 33.54
N GLN A 231 -22.34 -2.38 32.75
CA GLN A 231 -21.14 -1.96 32.03
C GLN A 231 -21.46 -0.88 31.00
N SER A 232 -22.49 -1.07 30.17
CA SER A 232 -22.92 -0.07 29.18
C SER A 232 -23.31 1.25 29.85
N HIS A 233 -24.02 1.18 30.98
CA HIS A 233 -24.44 2.34 31.75
C HIS A 233 -23.26 3.05 32.46
N PHE A 234 -22.25 2.29 32.89
CA PHE A 234 -21.01 2.85 33.42
C PHE A 234 -20.21 3.57 32.32
N LEU A 235 -20.00 2.92 31.19
CA LEU A 235 -19.25 3.48 30.06
C LEU A 235 -19.92 4.73 29.46
N SER A 236 -21.24 4.81 29.44
CA SER A 236 -21.96 6.00 28.95
C SER A 236 -21.79 7.23 29.84
N ASN A 237 -21.53 7.02 31.13
CA ASN A 237 -21.27 8.07 32.12
C ASN A 237 -19.78 8.40 32.28
N LEU A 238 -18.88 7.60 31.70
CA LEU A 238 -17.44 7.77 31.80
C LEU A 238 -16.95 8.83 30.80
N ASP A 239 -16.19 9.81 31.28
CA ASP A 239 -15.38 10.72 30.49
C ASP A 239 -13.91 10.59 30.92
N PHE A 240 -13.17 9.75 30.20
CA PHE A 240 -11.77 9.46 30.50
C PHE A 240 -10.86 10.71 30.42
N LEU A 241 -11.26 11.72 29.65
CA LEU A 241 -10.47 12.94 29.43
C LEU A 241 -10.82 14.05 30.41
N LYS A 242 -11.88 13.90 31.22
CA LYS A 242 -12.30 14.90 32.21
C LYS A 242 -11.17 15.32 33.17
N PRO A 243 -10.38 14.40 33.77
CA PRO A 243 -9.29 14.80 34.65
C PRO A 243 -8.16 15.56 33.95
N ILE A 244 -7.99 15.36 32.63
CA ILE A 244 -6.98 16.08 31.84
C ILE A 244 -7.41 17.53 31.63
N ARG A 245 -8.69 17.75 31.30
CA ARG A 245 -9.23 19.08 31.05
C ARG A 245 -9.20 19.94 32.32
N VAL A 246 -9.58 19.36 33.46
CA VAL A 246 -9.58 20.06 34.75
C VAL A 246 -8.16 20.37 35.26
N ALA A 247 -7.17 19.55 34.91
CA ALA A 247 -5.77 19.77 35.30
C ALA A 247 -5.02 20.82 34.45
N ASP A 248 -5.63 21.33 33.38
CA ASP A 248 -5.08 22.42 32.54
C ASP A 248 -5.58 23.81 32.99
N ASP A 249 -6.65 23.86 33.79
CA ASP A 249 -7.26 25.09 34.35
C ASP A 249 -6.74 25.47 35.76
N THR A 250 -5.75 24.74 36.29
CA THR A 250 -5.07 24.98 37.58
C THR A 250 -3.56 25.06 37.43
#